data_AF-A0AAE1EH97-F1
#
_entry.id   AF-A0AAE1EH97-F1
#
_cell.length_a   1.000
_cell.length_b   1.000
_cell.length_c   1.000
_cell.angle_alpha   90.00
_cell.angle_beta   90.00
_cell.angle_gamma   90.00
#
_symmetry.space_group_name_H-M   'P 1'
#
loop_
_entity.id
_entity.type
_entity.pdbx_description
1 polymer ?
#
loop_
_entity_poly.entity_id
_entity_poly.type
_entity_poly.pdbx_seq_one_letter_code
_entity_poly.pdbx_strand_id
1 'polypeptide(L)'
;MVQGRLTVSPGRTTPMLSSGVALQRVLLAMCLVQIAITSYLAIIIFDVTGLSGMMMRRPDKPPNLDKVDQPAVLDFDIGENEAAIVLAEQEVKPHVPGFDVKWDDGPPQKPRSVVVEVWSKAAVGAYLWHHILDGTEALDDATPGATLGELNLPGITLRYRSGPGVVPESVPRDVSKVVLVINGRTQEKVNEARRWLHHLSTLAPAPPTLLVMLGNEECDNEWVQRYVSPRGPLMAVLLTYDDPHIDNIHYHQWPLGVATYRQFPIINEDQISPTSQRKYVCNFQATIYPNSSRVDLHKLLMKYNYGSTHCLIKVRESWVPNETPDSMDEYVRSLLESDLTLCPAGVNTETYRVYEAMSAGSTPLIEDVPSRGHCDNSGWRLLKKLNPPVIWVKSWKQLPKLLARERRYSNQHKALRRLRVSQCCRISIFITRIDIEAYTSRTSSKSTLHGT
;
A
#
# COMPACT_ATOMS: atom_id res chain seq x y z
N MET A 1 -58.20 -26.59 -66.42
CA MET A 1 -57.72 -25.23 -66.74
C MET A 1 -58.85 -24.24 -66.45
N VAL A 2 -58.51 -23.00 -66.05
CA VAL A 2 -59.37 -21.91 -65.50
C VAL A 2 -59.52 -22.01 -63.96
N GLN A 3 -58.66 -21.34 -63.17
CA GLN A 3 -58.66 -19.93 -62.71
C GLN A 3 -59.71 -19.61 -61.63
N GLY A 4 -59.24 -19.50 -60.38
CA GLY A 4 -59.94 -18.82 -59.29
C GLY A 4 -59.15 -17.58 -58.86
N ARG A 5 -59.77 -16.40 -59.00
CA ARG A 5 -59.26 -15.09 -58.55
C ARG A 5 -59.34 -14.96 -57.03
N LEU A 6 -58.26 -14.50 -56.40
CA LEU A 6 -58.27 -13.92 -55.05
C LEU A 6 -58.07 -12.41 -55.15
N THR A 7 -59.00 -11.67 -54.56
CA THR A 7 -59.02 -10.21 -54.44
C THR A 7 -58.25 -9.74 -53.21
N VAL A 8 -57.48 -8.67 -53.37
CA VAL A 8 -56.70 -7.98 -52.34
C VAL A 8 -57.60 -6.99 -51.58
N SER A 9 -57.44 -6.90 -50.26
CA SER A 9 -58.07 -5.88 -49.40
C SER A 9 -56.97 -5.05 -48.68
N PRO A 10 -57.14 -3.73 -48.49
CA PRO A 10 -56.07 -2.84 -48.03
C PRO A 10 -55.94 -2.80 -46.49
N GLY A 11 -54.70 -2.79 -46.01
CA GLY A 11 -54.35 -2.72 -44.59
C GLY A 11 -54.60 -1.33 -43.99
N ARG A 12 -55.20 -1.34 -42.79
CA ARG A 12 -55.35 -0.20 -41.87
C ARG A 12 -53.99 0.24 -41.32
N THR A 13 -53.70 1.53 -41.45
CA THR A 13 -52.63 2.23 -40.72
C THR A 13 -53.11 2.61 -39.31
N THR A 14 -52.39 2.17 -38.28
CA THR A 14 -52.52 2.67 -36.90
C THR A 14 -51.40 3.67 -36.60
N PRO A 15 -51.67 4.76 -35.87
CA PRO A 15 -50.69 5.82 -35.63
C PRO A 15 -49.69 5.37 -34.54
N MET A 16 -48.39 5.47 -34.83
CA MET A 16 -47.34 5.34 -33.83
C MET A 16 -47.45 6.51 -32.84
N LEU A 17 -47.88 6.22 -31.61
CA LEU A 17 -47.68 7.12 -30.48
C LEU A 17 -46.17 7.28 -30.25
N SER A 18 -45.69 8.52 -30.37
CA SER A 18 -44.31 8.93 -30.15
C SER A 18 -43.79 8.47 -28.79
N SER A 19 -42.84 7.52 -28.81
CA SER A 19 -42.09 7.01 -27.66
C SER A 19 -41.33 8.11 -26.88
N GLY A 20 -41.16 9.30 -27.46
CA GLY A 20 -40.51 10.44 -26.83
C GLY A 20 -41.30 11.04 -25.66
N VAL A 21 -42.64 11.03 -25.73
CA VAL A 21 -43.48 11.68 -24.68
C VAL A 21 -43.48 10.85 -23.39
N ALA A 22 -43.43 9.53 -23.49
CA ALA A 22 -43.36 8.64 -22.34
C ALA A 22 -42.01 8.77 -21.62
N LEU A 23 -40.90 8.80 -22.37
CA LEU A 23 -39.56 8.98 -21.81
C LEU A 23 -39.40 10.36 -21.15
N GLN A 24 -39.95 11.40 -21.77
CA GLN A 24 -39.92 12.76 -21.21
C GLN A 24 -40.66 12.85 -19.88
N ARG A 25 -41.81 12.17 -19.73
CA ARG A 25 -42.55 12.13 -18.46
C ARG A 25 -41.81 11.37 -17.36
N VAL A 26 -41.12 10.27 -17.71
CA VAL A 26 -40.31 9.50 -16.75
C VAL A 26 -39.10 10.33 -16.27
N LEU A 27 -38.40 11.01 -17.18
CA LEU A 27 -37.28 11.87 -16.82
C LEU A 27 -37.69 13.06 -15.96
N LEU A 28 -38.87 13.66 -16.25
CA LEU A 28 -39.42 14.74 -15.42
C LEU A 28 -39.78 14.25 -14.02
N ALA A 29 -40.37 13.05 -13.90
CA ALA A 29 -40.68 12.45 -12.61
C ALA A 29 -39.40 12.16 -11.79
N MET A 30 -38.35 11.64 -12.42
CA MET A 30 -37.06 11.41 -11.75
C MET A 30 -36.41 12.72 -11.27
N CYS A 31 -36.48 13.79 -12.07
CA CYS A 31 -35.99 15.11 -11.65
C CYS A 31 -36.75 15.66 -10.44
N LEU A 32 -38.08 15.53 -10.42
CA LEU A 32 -38.90 15.98 -9.30
C LEU A 32 -38.61 15.19 -8.01
N VAL A 33 -38.40 13.88 -8.12
CA VAL A 33 -38.00 13.03 -6.97
C VAL A 33 -36.63 13.46 -6.45
N GLN A 34 -35.66 13.71 -7.34
CA GLN A 34 -34.33 14.17 -6.93
C GLN A 34 -34.40 15.52 -6.21
N ILE A 35 -35.16 16.49 -6.74
CA ILE A 35 -35.34 17.81 -6.12
C ILE A 35 -35.96 17.68 -4.72
N ALA A 36 -36.97 16.81 -4.55
CA ALA A 36 -37.60 16.56 -3.26
C ALA A 36 -36.62 15.98 -2.23
N ILE A 37 -35.79 15.00 -2.64
CA ILE A 37 -34.76 14.39 -1.79
C ILE A 37 -33.72 15.43 -1.37
N THR A 38 -33.19 16.23 -2.31
CA THR A 38 -32.21 17.27 -1.98
C THR A 38 -32.79 18.36 -1.07
N SER A 39 -34.05 18.75 -1.27
CA SER A 39 -34.71 19.76 -0.44
C SER A 39 -34.93 19.24 0.99
N TYR A 40 -35.34 17.98 1.13
CA TYR A 40 -35.50 17.32 2.43
C TYR A 40 -34.17 17.23 3.20
N LEU A 41 -33.10 16.85 2.52
CA LEU A 41 -31.76 16.79 3.14
C LEU A 41 -31.26 18.19 3.55
N ALA A 42 -31.50 19.22 2.73
CA ALA A 42 -31.14 20.58 3.09
C ALA A 42 -31.88 21.09 4.34
N ILE A 43 -33.17 20.75 4.49
CA ILE A 43 -33.96 21.08 5.69
C ILE A 43 -33.41 20.36 6.91
N ILE A 44 -33.07 19.07 6.81
CA ILE A 44 -32.46 18.32 7.92
C ILE A 44 -31.12 18.94 8.34
N ILE A 45 -30.28 19.32 7.39
CA ILE A 45 -28.98 19.95 7.69
C ILE A 45 -29.17 21.31 8.36
N PHE A 46 -30.17 22.08 7.92
CA PHE A 46 -30.48 23.38 8.50
C PHE A 46 -31.00 23.27 9.94
N ASP A 47 -31.86 22.29 10.23
CA ASP A 47 -32.37 22.04 11.59
C ASP A 47 -31.28 21.51 12.54
N VAL A 48 -30.31 20.75 12.04
CA VAL A 48 -29.22 20.17 12.85
C VAL A 48 -28.13 21.20 13.19
N THR A 49 -27.95 22.25 12.38
CA THR A 49 -26.84 23.21 12.55
C THR A 49 -27.16 24.43 13.42
N GLY A 50 -28.38 24.55 13.95
CA GLY A 50 -28.68 25.29 15.18
C GLY A 50 -27.96 26.63 15.37
N LEU A 51 -27.92 27.50 14.35
CA LEU A 51 -27.32 28.82 14.45
C LEU A 51 -28.31 29.81 15.09
N SER A 52 -28.42 29.74 16.42
CA SER A 52 -28.97 30.81 17.25
C SER A 52 -28.28 30.81 18.61
N GLY A 53 -27.47 31.84 18.86
CA GLY A 53 -27.01 32.18 20.21
C GLY A 53 -25.52 32.47 20.35
N MET A 54 -25.01 33.50 19.69
CA MET A 54 -23.68 34.05 19.96
C MET A 54 -23.82 35.29 20.87
N MET A 55 -23.45 35.19 22.15
CA MET A 55 -23.08 36.37 22.96
C MET A 55 -21.97 36.04 23.96
N MET A 56 -20.88 36.79 23.84
CA MET A 56 -19.67 36.74 24.66
C MET A 56 -19.89 37.17 26.12
N ARG A 57 -19.17 36.54 27.07
CA ARG A 57 -18.67 37.21 28.28
C ARG A 57 -17.28 36.71 28.70
N ARG A 58 -16.47 37.67 29.16
CA ARG A 58 -15.07 37.61 29.63
C ARG A 58 -14.90 36.91 30.99
N PRO A 59 -13.66 36.53 31.37
CA PRO A 59 -13.37 35.80 32.59
C PRO A 59 -13.00 36.73 33.76
N ASP A 60 -13.39 36.34 34.98
CA ASP A 60 -12.82 36.86 36.22
C ASP A 60 -12.44 35.72 37.18
N LYS A 61 -11.47 36.04 38.04
CA LYS A 61 -10.62 35.22 38.92
C LYS A 61 -11.31 34.37 40.02
N PRO A 62 -10.57 33.46 40.70
CA PRO A 62 -11.10 32.35 41.51
C PRO A 62 -11.25 32.67 43.00
N PRO A 63 -11.88 31.76 43.76
CA PRO A 63 -11.29 31.34 45.02
C PRO A 63 -11.36 29.82 45.29
N ASN A 64 -10.74 29.46 46.41
CA ASN A 64 -10.20 28.18 46.81
C ASN A 64 -11.10 27.42 47.80
N LEU A 65 -10.81 26.12 47.94
CA LEU A 65 -11.00 25.19 49.08
C LEU A 65 -12.29 24.37 49.28
N ASP A 66 -12.01 23.05 49.34
CA ASP A 66 -12.53 21.97 50.20
C ASP A 66 -13.63 20.98 49.71
N LYS A 67 -13.12 19.78 49.39
CA LYS A 67 -13.58 18.38 49.61
C LYS A 67 -15.09 18.06 49.61
N VAL A 68 -15.50 17.12 48.74
CA VAL A 68 -16.22 15.86 49.07
C VAL A 68 -16.03 14.84 47.92
N ASP A 69 -15.82 13.56 48.26
CA ASP A 69 -15.72 12.39 47.38
C ASP A 69 -16.98 12.11 46.53
N GLN A 70 -16.80 11.81 45.23
CA GLN A 70 -17.45 10.70 44.50
C GLN A 70 -16.97 10.65 43.01
N PRO A 71 -17.04 9.47 42.35
CA PRO A 71 -16.29 9.22 41.11
C PRO A 71 -17.08 9.67 39.88
N ALA A 72 -16.51 10.57 39.08
CA ALA A 72 -17.11 10.98 37.82
C ALA A 72 -16.16 10.73 36.65
N VAL A 73 -16.59 9.80 35.80
CA VAL A 73 -16.60 9.86 34.34
C VAL A 73 -15.35 10.46 33.70
N LEU A 74 -14.49 9.56 33.23
CA LEU A 74 -13.48 9.84 32.22
C LEU A 74 -14.18 10.26 30.91
N ASP A 75 -14.33 11.56 30.74
CA ASP A 75 -14.60 12.18 29.45
C ASP A 75 -13.35 11.99 28.58
N PHE A 76 -13.46 11.16 27.56
CA PHE A 76 -12.39 10.91 26.61
C PHE A 76 -12.88 11.32 25.23
N ASP A 77 -12.26 12.40 24.76
CA ASP A 77 -12.30 13.00 23.44
C ASP A 77 -12.37 11.93 22.33
N ILE A 78 -13.51 11.87 21.65
CA ILE A 78 -13.78 11.00 20.52
C ILE A 78 -13.40 11.79 19.27
N GLY A 79 -12.19 11.56 18.76
CA GLY A 79 -11.70 12.22 17.55
C GLY A 79 -12.63 12.03 16.34
N GLU A 80 -12.73 13.09 15.53
CA GLU A 80 -13.62 13.36 14.38
C GLU A 80 -13.63 12.33 13.21
N ASN A 81 -13.13 11.11 13.39
CA ASN A 81 -12.99 10.12 12.31
C ASN A 81 -14.22 9.23 12.08
N GLU A 82 -15.31 9.38 12.83
CA GLU A 82 -16.54 8.60 12.59
C GLU A 82 -17.45 9.20 11.51
N ALA A 83 -17.40 10.51 11.27
CA ALA A 83 -18.18 11.16 10.20
C ALA A 83 -17.64 10.86 8.78
N ALA A 84 -16.36 10.52 8.66
CA ALA A 84 -15.74 10.18 7.37
C ALA A 84 -16.12 8.77 6.86
N ILE A 85 -16.75 7.94 7.70
CA ILE A 85 -17.07 6.54 7.37
C ILE A 85 -18.37 6.41 6.56
N VAL A 86 -19.17 7.48 6.44
CA VAL A 86 -20.45 7.49 5.71
C VAL A 86 -20.41 8.34 4.40
N LEU A 87 -19.34 9.11 4.14
CA LEU A 87 -19.32 10.10 3.05
C LEU A 87 -18.39 9.78 1.86
N ALA A 88 -17.76 8.60 1.81
CA ALA A 88 -16.80 8.26 0.74
C ALA A 88 -17.42 7.64 -0.54
N GLU A 89 -18.70 7.91 -0.85
CA GLU A 89 -19.35 7.37 -2.06
C GLU A 89 -20.02 8.41 -2.99
N GLN A 90 -19.86 9.72 -2.79
CA GLN A 90 -20.48 10.69 -3.70
C GLN A 90 -19.63 11.93 -3.97
N GLU A 91 -18.70 11.85 -4.93
CA GLU A 91 -18.37 12.97 -5.82
C GLU A 91 -17.81 12.45 -7.17
N VAL A 92 -18.69 12.03 -8.08
CA VAL A 92 -18.40 12.00 -9.52
C VAL A 92 -19.12 13.19 -10.14
N LYS A 93 -18.38 14.26 -10.45
CA LYS A 93 -18.93 15.42 -11.17
C LYS A 93 -19.09 15.06 -12.66
N PRO A 94 -20.27 15.29 -13.27
CA PRO A 94 -20.46 15.06 -14.69
C PRO A 94 -19.64 16.06 -15.53
N HIS A 95 -19.08 15.55 -16.61
CA HIS A 95 -18.25 16.28 -17.57
C HIS A 95 -19.08 17.33 -18.32
N VAL A 96 -18.60 18.58 -18.36
CA VAL A 96 -19.19 19.69 -19.12
C VAL A 96 -18.67 19.62 -20.57
N PRO A 97 -19.51 19.61 -21.61
CA PRO A 97 -19.03 19.62 -22.98
C PRO A 97 -18.76 21.06 -23.45
N GLY A 98 -17.60 21.28 -24.08
CA GLY A 98 -17.39 22.44 -24.94
C GLY A 98 -16.02 23.09 -24.85
N PHE A 99 -15.03 22.54 -25.56
CA PHE A 99 -13.92 23.30 -26.14
C PHE A 99 -13.50 22.59 -27.44
N ASP A 100 -13.92 23.12 -28.58
CA ASP A 100 -13.41 22.70 -29.89
C ASP A 100 -11.98 23.22 -30.05
N VAL A 101 -11.01 22.36 -29.75
CA VAL A 101 -9.61 22.55 -30.13
C VAL A 101 -9.46 21.96 -31.53
N LYS A 102 -9.19 22.81 -32.53
CA LYS A 102 -8.71 22.34 -33.84
C LYS A 102 -7.33 21.74 -33.65
N TRP A 103 -7.24 20.42 -33.75
CA TRP A 103 -5.99 19.69 -33.80
C TRP A 103 -5.45 19.74 -35.24
N ASP A 104 -4.17 20.06 -35.36
CA ASP A 104 -3.42 20.00 -36.61
C ASP A 104 -3.32 18.51 -37.01
N ASP A 105 -3.83 18.15 -38.20
CA ASP A 105 -3.96 16.76 -38.70
C ASP A 105 -2.60 16.16 -39.15
N GLY A 106 -1.53 16.44 -38.41
CA GLY A 106 -0.28 15.72 -38.54
C GLY A 106 -0.46 14.29 -38.01
N PRO A 107 0.08 13.25 -38.69
CA PRO A 107 -0.02 11.88 -38.19
C PRO A 107 0.57 11.81 -36.77
N PRO A 108 -0.13 11.22 -35.78
CA PRO A 108 0.35 11.16 -34.41
C PRO A 108 1.67 10.41 -34.37
N GLN A 109 2.77 11.13 -34.13
CA GLN A 109 4.04 10.49 -33.84
C GLN A 109 3.88 9.74 -32.52
N LYS A 110 3.98 8.41 -32.58
CA LYS A 110 3.91 7.53 -31.42
C LYS A 110 4.98 8.00 -30.42
N PRO A 111 4.61 8.47 -29.20
CA PRO A 111 5.60 8.96 -28.25
C PRO A 111 6.61 7.84 -27.95
N ARG A 112 7.90 8.17 -28.03
CA ARG A 112 9.00 7.22 -27.89
C ARG A 112 9.00 6.71 -26.44
N SER A 113 8.75 5.41 -26.25
CA SER A 113 8.80 4.78 -24.91
C SER A 113 10.22 4.85 -24.36
N VAL A 114 10.37 5.30 -23.11
CA VAL A 114 11.66 5.33 -22.40
C VAL A 114 11.90 3.96 -21.78
N VAL A 115 13.04 3.34 -22.08
CA VAL A 115 13.42 2.07 -21.47
C VAL A 115 14.17 2.33 -20.16
N VAL A 116 13.69 1.73 -19.08
CA VAL A 116 14.33 1.75 -17.75
C VAL A 116 14.73 0.33 -17.39
N GLU A 117 16.02 0.13 -17.13
CA GLU A 117 16.53 -1.17 -16.68
C GLU A 117 16.41 -1.27 -15.16
N VAL A 118 15.88 -2.38 -14.66
CA VAL A 118 15.73 -2.69 -13.24
C VAL A 118 16.64 -3.88 -12.92
N TRP A 119 17.75 -3.63 -12.23
CA TRP A 119 18.73 -4.65 -11.89
C TRP A 119 18.62 -5.02 -10.41
N SER A 120 18.27 -6.27 -10.13
CA SER A 120 17.93 -6.70 -8.77
C SER A 120 18.86 -7.76 -8.23
N LYS A 121 19.47 -7.46 -7.07
CA LYS A 121 20.34 -8.35 -6.29
C LYS A 121 19.86 -8.54 -4.85
N ALA A 122 18.61 -8.20 -4.57
CA ALA A 122 18.03 -8.32 -3.23
C ALA A 122 16.56 -8.73 -3.30
N ALA A 123 16.08 -9.41 -2.25
CA ALA A 123 14.70 -9.88 -2.16
C ALA A 123 13.65 -8.75 -2.26
N VAL A 124 13.99 -7.55 -1.78
CA VAL A 124 13.13 -6.37 -1.92
C VAL A 124 12.90 -5.99 -3.40
N GLY A 125 13.77 -6.42 -4.32
CA GLY A 125 13.55 -6.26 -5.76
C GLY A 125 12.53 -7.22 -6.34
N ALA A 126 12.43 -8.46 -5.81
CA ALA A 126 11.31 -9.35 -6.14
C ALA A 126 9.99 -8.82 -5.57
N TYR A 127 10.03 -8.17 -4.40
CA TYR A 127 8.85 -7.46 -3.89
C TYR A 127 8.44 -6.33 -4.84
N LEU A 128 9.38 -5.45 -5.22
CA LEU A 128 9.17 -4.40 -6.24
C LEU A 128 8.56 -4.97 -7.54
N TRP A 129 9.16 -6.01 -8.11
CA TRP A 129 8.73 -6.50 -9.41
C TRP A 129 7.38 -7.21 -9.34
N HIS A 130 7.23 -8.20 -8.46
CA HIS A 130 6.04 -9.07 -8.49
C HIS A 130 4.84 -8.49 -7.71
N HIS A 131 5.08 -7.82 -6.58
CA HIS A 131 3.99 -7.38 -5.70
C HIS A 131 3.60 -5.92 -5.93
N ILE A 132 4.51 -5.08 -6.43
CA ILE A 132 4.24 -3.66 -6.66
C ILE A 132 3.87 -3.40 -8.12
N LEU A 133 4.64 -3.97 -9.05
CA LEU A 133 4.50 -3.72 -10.48
C LEU A 133 3.68 -4.79 -11.20
N ASP A 134 3.25 -5.85 -10.50
CA ASP A 134 2.59 -7.03 -11.08
C ASP A 134 3.38 -7.63 -12.26
N GLY A 135 4.71 -7.53 -12.18
CA GLY A 135 5.64 -7.99 -13.20
C GLY A 135 5.83 -9.50 -13.17
N THR A 136 5.83 -10.12 -14.34
CA THR A 136 6.22 -11.51 -14.54
C THR A 136 7.68 -11.59 -14.99
N GLU A 137 8.32 -12.72 -14.74
CA GLU A 137 9.67 -12.99 -15.24
C GLU A 137 9.79 -14.45 -15.67
N ALA A 138 10.75 -14.72 -16.55
CA ALA A 138 11.12 -16.06 -16.98
C ALA A 138 12.64 -16.21 -16.89
N LEU A 139 13.13 -17.45 -16.96
CA LEU A 139 14.57 -17.71 -17.07
C LEU A 139 15.12 -17.06 -18.34
N ASP A 140 16.30 -16.46 -18.24
CA ASP A 140 17.01 -15.90 -19.39
C ASP A 140 17.85 -17.00 -20.06
N ASP A 141 17.50 -17.34 -21.30
CA ASP A 141 18.22 -18.34 -22.10
C ASP A 141 19.66 -17.89 -22.42
N ALA A 142 19.92 -16.58 -22.45
CA ALA A 142 21.23 -16.03 -22.79
C ALA A 142 22.19 -15.97 -21.58
N THR A 143 21.64 -15.85 -20.37
CA THR A 143 22.42 -15.64 -19.15
C THR A 143 22.05 -16.70 -18.12
N PRO A 144 22.84 -17.80 -17.99
CA PRO A 144 22.54 -18.87 -17.06
C PRO A 144 22.31 -18.38 -15.63
N GLY A 145 21.16 -18.77 -15.05
CA GLY A 145 20.78 -18.38 -13.70
C GLY A 145 20.33 -16.92 -13.56
N ALA A 146 20.10 -16.21 -14.65
CA ALA A 146 19.37 -14.95 -14.63
C ALA A 146 17.89 -15.17 -14.98
N THR A 147 17.06 -14.24 -14.54
CA THR A 147 15.67 -14.10 -14.96
C THR A 147 15.45 -12.74 -15.60
N LEU A 148 14.54 -12.68 -16.57
CA LEU A 148 14.18 -11.48 -17.31
C LEU A 148 12.66 -11.27 -17.25
N GLY A 149 12.25 -10.05 -16.98
CA GLY A 149 10.87 -9.60 -17.09
C GLY A 149 10.78 -8.30 -17.90
N GLU A 150 9.66 -8.09 -18.61
CA GLU A 150 9.39 -6.82 -19.28
C GLU A 150 7.96 -6.35 -18.98
N LEU A 151 7.82 -5.08 -18.61
CA LEU A 151 6.53 -4.45 -18.35
C LEU A 151 6.40 -3.17 -19.17
N ASN A 152 5.35 -3.10 -19.98
CA ASN A 152 5.06 -1.94 -20.82
C ASN A 152 4.01 -1.05 -20.15
N LEU A 153 4.46 0.11 -19.67
CA LEU A 153 3.64 1.16 -19.08
C LEU A 153 3.47 2.31 -20.09
N PRO A 154 2.46 3.19 -19.93
CA PRO A 154 2.31 4.36 -20.79
C PRO A 154 3.59 5.23 -20.80
N GLY A 155 4.30 5.23 -21.93
CA GLY A 155 5.53 6.02 -22.13
C GLY A 155 6.81 5.44 -21.51
N ILE A 156 6.74 4.30 -20.82
CA ILE A 156 7.90 3.67 -20.15
C ILE A 156 7.86 2.15 -20.36
N THR A 157 9.00 1.57 -20.73
CA THR A 157 9.21 0.11 -20.72
C THR A 157 10.19 -0.24 -19.61
N LEU A 158 9.75 -1.03 -18.63
CA LEU A 158 10.61 -1.54 -17.56
C LEU A 158 11.17 -2.90 -17.95
N ARG A 159 12.48 -3.09 -17.83
CA ARG A 159 13.16 -4.37 -18.06
C ARG A 159 13.82 -4.86 -16.78
N TYR A 160 13.29 -5.92 -16.21
CA TYR A 160 13.73 -6.47 -14.94
C TYR A 160 14.73 -7.60 -15.15
N ARG A 161 15.85 -7.55 -14.41
CA ARG A 161 16.89 -8.59 -14.40
C ARG A 161 17.19 -8.97 -12.97
N SER A 162 17.10 -10.27 -12.68
CA SER A 162 17.38 -10.82 -11.35
C SER A 162 18.11 -12.17 -11.44
N GLY A 163 18.51 -12.72 -10.29
CA GLY A 163 19.14 -14.03 -10.19
C GLY A 163 20.67 -13.99 -10.06
N PRO A 164 21.30 -15.13 -9.74
CA PRO A 164 22.76 -15.24 -9.58
C PRO A 164 23.55 -14.89 -10.84
N GLY A 165 23.01 -15.14 -12.04
CA GLY A 165 23.68 -14.82 -13.32
C GLY A 165 23.76 -13.33 -13.65
N VAL A 166 22.97 -12.50 -12.96
CA VAL A 166 23.01 -11.04 -13.12
C VAL A 166 24.19 -10.49 -12.30
N VAL A 167 25.23 -10.08 -13.01
CA VAL A 167 26.47 -9.50 -12.49
C VAL A 167 26.79 -8.23 -13.28
N PRO A 168 27.65 -7.33 -12.77
CA PRO A 168 27.96 -6.08 -13.47
C PRO A 168 28.40 -6.27 -14.93
N GLU A 169 29.07 -7.39 -15.24
CA GLU A 169 29.55 -7.68 -16.58
C GLU A 169 28.46 -8.25 -17.52
N SER A 170 27.35 -8.77 -16.98
CA SER A 170 26.27 -9.37 -17.78
C SER A 170 25.13 -8.41 -18.11
N VAL A 171 25.07 -7.25 -17.46
CA VAL A 171 24.05 -6.24 -17.76
C VAL A 171 24.41 -5.38 -18.99
N PRO A 172 23.43 -4.82 -19.71
CA PRO A 172 23.69 -3.96 -20.86
C PRO A 172 24.49 -2.72 -20.45
N ARG A 173 25.44 -2.30 -21.30
CA ARG A 173 26.26 -1.09 -21.09
C ARG A 173 25.61 0.18 -21.62
N ASP A 174 24.85 0.08 -22.70
CA ASP A 174 24.12 1.19 -23.31
C ASP A 174 22.74 1.28 -22.65
N VAL A 175 22.68 1.94 -21.49
CA VAL A 175 21.46 2.09 -20.69
C VAL A 175 21.20 3.55 -20.38
N SER A 176 19.94 3.97 -20.56
CA SER A 176 19.56 5.36 -20.37
C SER A 176 19.20 5.70 -18.92
N LYS A 177 18.57 4.77 -18.20
CA LYS A 177 18.08 4.93 -16.83
C LYS A 177 18.12 3.59 -16.12
N VAL A 178 18.50 3.59 -14.85
CA VAL A 178 18.62 2.38 -14.05
C VAL A 178 17.88 2.51 -12.73
N VAL A 179 17.16 1.46 -12.35
CA VAL A 179 16.74 1.20 -10.97
C VAL A 179 17.61 0.05 -10.46
N LEU A 180 18.52 0.35 -9.55
CA LEU A 180 19.40 -0.65 -8.95
C LEU A 180 18.81 -1.09 -7.61
N VAL A 181 18.60 -2.39 -7.42
CA VAL A 181 18.09 -2.96 -6.17
C VAL A 181 19.15 -3.81 -5.49
N ILE A 182 19.59 -3.41 -4.30
CA ILE A 182 20.73 -4.03 -3.59
C ILE A 182 20.41 -4.38 -2.13
N ASN A 183 21.26 -5.21 -1.56
CA ASN A 183 21.22 -5.59 -0.15
C ASN A 183 22.38 -4.90 0.58
N GLY A 184 22.07 -4.07 1.57
CA GLY A 184 23.02 -3.37 2.44
C GLY A 184 23.03 -3.93 3.87
N ARG A 185 22.40 -5.07 4.12
CA ARG A 185 22.14 -5.56 5.48
C ARG A 185 23.39 -5.99 6.27
N THR A 186 24.40 -6.55 5.60
CA THR A 186 25.64 -7.03 6.22
C THR A 186 26.86 -6.51 5.48
N GLN A 187 28.03 -6.48 6.11
CA GLN A 187 29.25 -5.97 5.47
C GLN A 187 29.62 -6.71 4.17
N GLU A 188 29.39 -8.02 4.13
CA GLU A 188 29.55 -8.81 2.91
C GLU A 188 28.65 -8.29 1.78
N LYS A 189 27.36 -8.06 2.07
CA LYS A 189 26.40 -7.52 1.12
C LYS A 189 26.69 -6.07 0.72
N VAL A 190 27.21 -5.26 1.65
CA VAL A 190 27.74 -3.93 1.33
C VAL A 190 28.91 -4.02 0.34
N ASN A 191 29.83 -4.97 0.49
CA ASN A 191 30.93 -5.16 -0.45
C ASN A 191 30.44 -5.58 -1.85
N GLU A 192 29.43 -6.46 -1.92
CA GLU A 192 28.77 -6.81 -3.18
C GLU A 192 28.08 -5.59 -3.81
N ALA A 193 27.32 -4.83 -3.04
CA ALA A 193 26.61 -3.63 -3.50
C ALA A 193 27.56 -2.56 -4.04
N ARG A 194 28.71 -2.35 -3.38
CA ARG A 194 29.74 -1.41 -3.85
C ARG A 194 30.25 -1.78 -5.24
N ARG A 195 30.36 -3.06 -5.59
CA ARG A 195 30.77 -3.47 -6.96
C ARG A 195 29.80 -2.96 -8.03
N TRP A 196 28.50 -3.03 -7.76
CA TRP A 196 27.47 -2.48 -8.65
C TRP A 196 27.55 -0.95 -8.78
N LEU A 197 27.72 -0.25 -7.66
CA LEU A 197 27.81 1.21 -7.66
C LEU A 197 29.08 1.71 -8.36
N HIS A 198 30.21 1.00 -8.21
CA HIS A 198 31.42 1.32 -8.98
C HIS A 198 31.22 1.04 -10.47
N HIS A 199 30.58 -0.08 -10.84
CA HIS A 199 30.29 -0.40 -12.24
C HIS A 199 29.43 0.69 -12.91
N LEU A 200 28.36 1.15 -12.26
CA LEU A 200 27.55 2.27 -12.76
C LEU A 200 28.38 3.53 -13.04
N SER A 201 29.39 3.78 -12.22
CA SER A 201 30.29 4.92 -12.37
C SER A 201 31.26 4.75 -13.56
N THR A 202 31.43 3.54 -14.07
CA THR A 202 32.28 3.28 -15.27
C THR A 202 31.52 3.36 -16.59
N LEU A 203 30.19 3.43 -16.56
CA LEU A 203 29.37 3.60 -17.77
C LEU A 203 29.50 5.03 -18.29
N ALA A 204 29.57 5.18 -19.62
CA ALA A 204 29.77 6.47 -20.27
C ALA A 204 28.69 6.71 -21.34
N PRO A 205 27.73 7.64 -21.10
CA PRO A 205 27.54 8.42 -19.87
C PRO A 205 27.04 7.56 -18.70
N ALA A 206 27.31 7.99 -17.46
CA ALA A 206 26.79 7.30 -16.28
C ALA A 206 25.26 7.46 -16.23
N PRO A 207 24.48 6.36 -16.17
CA PRO A 207 23.04 6.46 -16.22
C PRO A 207 22.49 7.08 -14.93
N PRO A 208 21.54 8.01 -15.03
CA PRO A 208 20.66 8.39 -13.93
C PRO A 208 20.14 7.14 -13.21
N THR A 209 20.51 6.99 -11.93
CA THR A 209 20.20 5.78 -11.16
C THR A 209 19.35 6.07 -9.94
N LEU A 210 18.26 5.33 -9.77
CA LEU A 210 17.50 5.22 -8.52
C LEU A 210 17.97 3.97 -7.77
N LEU A 211 18.33 4.11 -6.49
CA LEU A 211 18.73 2.98 -5.66
C LEU A 211 17.55 2.52 -4.80
N VAL A 212 17.20 1.23 -4.81
CA VAL A 212 16.34 0.60 -3.80
C VAL A 212 17.22 -0.28 -2.93
N MET A 213 17.24 -0.04 -1.62
CA MET A 213 18.15 -0.74 -0.72
C MET A 213 17.40 -1.37 0.44
N LEU A 214 17.58 -2.70 0.58
CA LEU A 214 17.36 -3.37 1.85
C LEU A 214 18.49 -2.96 2.79
N GLY A 215 18.22 -2.01 3.68
CA GLY A 215 19.20 -1.42 4.59
C GLY A 215 19.66 -2.36 5.71
N ASN A 216 20.62 -1.88 6.50
CA ASN A 216 21.00 -2.49 7.77
C ASN A 216 19.84 -2.33 8.79
N GLU A 217 19.55 -3.38 9.57
CA GLU A 217 18.48 -3.39 10.59
C GLU A 217 18.77 -2.45 11.77
N GLU A 218 20.03 -2.05 11.97
CA GLU A 218 20.51 -1.04 12.93
C GLU A 218 20.72 0.35 12.31
N CYS A 219 20.35 0.51 11.03
CA CYS A 219 20.44 1.75 10.25
C CYS A 219 21.86 2.30 10.00
N ASP A 220 22.86 1.42 9.96
CA ASP A 220 24.24 1.76 9.57
C ASP A 220 24.42 1.83 8.03
N ASN A 221 23.83 2.85 7.39
CA ASN A 221 23.78 2.97 5.93
C ASN A 221 24.61 4.14 5.35
N GLU A 222 25.42 4.82 6.17
CA GLU A 222 26.22 6.00 5.78
C GLU A 222 27.14 5.78 4.58
N TRP A 223 27.58 4.54 4.36
CA TRP A 223 28.47 4.17 3.27
C TRP A 223 27.90 4.48 1.87
N VAL A 224 26.58 4.62 1.73
CA VAL A 224 25.91 4.96 0.47
C VAL A 224 26.11 6.42 0.09
N GLN A 225 26.30 7.32 1.06
CA GLN A 225 26.31 8.77 0.85
C GLN A 225 27.30 9.25 -0.20
N ARG A 226 28.45 8.58 -0.31
CA ARG A 226 29.48 8.94 -1.31
C ARG A 226 29.04 8.71 -2.76
N TYR A 227 27.98 7.93 -2.98
CA TYR A 227 27.48 7.59 -4.31
C TYR A 227 26.28 8.45 -4.73
N VAL A 228 25.76 9.29 -3.85
CA VAL A 228 24.59 10.15 -4.11
C VAL A 228 25.02 11.47 -4.73
N SER A 229 24.22 11.95 -5.67
CA SER A 229 24.38 13.22 -6.37
C SER A 229 24.59 14.37 -5.37
N PRO A 230 25.48 15.35 -5.66
CA PRO A 230 26.25 15.51 -6.90
C PRO A 230 27.52 14.66 -6.97
N ARG A 231 27.83 13.87 -5.94
CA ARG A 231 29.13 13.17 -5.80
C ARG A 231 29.19 11.82 -6.50
N GLY A 232 28.06 11.25 -6.90
CA GLY A 232 28.01 9.96 -7.59
C GLY A 232 26.77 9.77 -8.46
N PRO A 233 26.60 8.56 -9.03
CA PRO A 233 25.60 8.28 -10.07
C PRO A 233 24.16 8.17 -9.54
N LEU A 234 23.97 8.11 -8.22
CA LEU A 234 22.64 7.93 -7.63
C LEU A 234 21.93 9.28 -7.52
N MET A 235 20.74 9.38 -8.12
CA MET A 235 19.88 10.55 -7.99
C MET A 235 19.11 10.56 -6.68
N ALA A 236 18.65 9.40 -6.26
CA ALA A 236 17.89 9.17 -5.04
C ALA A 236 18.07 7.74 -4.54
N VAL A 237 17.77 7.54 -3.26
CA VAL A 237 17.84 6.28 -2.53
C VAL A 237 16.50 6.04 -1.84
N LEU A 238 15.91 4.89 -2.12
CA LEU A 238 14.73 4.33 -1.46
C LEU A 238 15.23 3.31 -0.44
N LEU A 239 15.10 3.61 0.84
CA LEU A 239 15.75 2.89 1.93
C LEU A 239 14.72 2.27 2.87
N THR A 240 14.84 0.96 3.14
CA THR A 240 14.04 0.30 4.16
C THR A 240 14.41 0.76 5.57
N TYR A 241 13.46 0.65 6.51
CA TYR A 241 13.59 1.08 7.90
C TYR A 241 13.59 2.60 8.09
N ASP A 242 13.33 3.05 9.32
CA ASP A 242 13.39 4.46 9.71
C ASP A 242 14.84 4.91 9.90
N ASP A 243 15.58 5.02 8.80
CA ASP A 243 16.95 5.53 8.81
C ASP A 243 16.99 7.05 9.06
N PRO A 244 17.90 7.56 9.92
CA PRO A 244 18.00 8.99 10.22
C PRO A 244 18.34 9.86 9.00
N HIS A 245 18.89 9.29 7.93
CA HIS A 245 19.25 10.04 6.72
C HIS A 245 18.08 10.33 5.78
N ILE A 246 16.88 9.79 6.06
CA ILE A 246 15.69 10.03 5.23
C ILE A 246 15.29 11.50 5.32
N ASP A 247 15.53 12.23 4.22
CA ASP A 247 15.29 13.68 4.07
C ASP A 247 14.09 14.01 3.15
N ASN A 248 13.52 13.01 2.47
CA ASN A 248 12.50 13.15 1.42
C ASN A 248 12.93 14.03 0.23
N ILE A 249 14.24 14.16 0.01
CA ILE A 249 14.85 14.84 -1.14
C ILE A 249 15.67 13.83 -1.92
N HIS A 250 16.76 13.35 -1.34
CA HIS A 250 17.62 12.31 -1.93
C HIS A 250 17.37 10.95 -1.29
N TYR A 251 16.94 10.91 -0.04
CA TYR A 251 16.67 9.70 0.72
C TYR A 251 15.20 9.63 1.08
N HIS A 252 14.53 8.58 0.62
CA HIS A 252 13.12 8.34 0.86
C HIS A 252 12.94 7.00 1.55
N GLN A 253 11.95 6.90 2.43
CA GLN A 253 11.63 5.64 3.05
C GLN A 253 10.97 4.69 2.05
N TRP A 254 11.39 3.43 2.09
CA TRP A 254 10.83 2.34 1.33
C TRP A 254 10.22 1.31 2.28
N PRO A 255 9.00 0.79 2.02
CA PRO A 255 8.46 -0.28 2.85
C PRO A 255 9.30 -1.55 2.70
N LEU A 256 9.57 -2.23 3.81
CA LEU A 256 10.27 -3.52 3.81
C LEU A 256 9.56 -4.56 2.92
N GLY A 257 8.22 -4.48 2.85
CA GLY A 257 7.40 -5.35 2.04
C GLY A 257 7.20 -6.73 2.65
N VAL A 258 6.87 -7.71 1.81
CA VAL A 258 6.68 -9.12 2.21
C VAL A 258 7.95 -9.94 2.01
N ALA A 259 8.10 -11.07 2.71
CA ALA A 259 9.30 -11.89 2.63
C ALA A 259 9.34 -12.76 1.35
N THR A 260 9.57 -12.14 0.20
CA THR A 260 9.68 -12.83 -1.11
C THR A 260 10.81 -13.87 -1.14
N TYR A 261 11.89 -13.68 -0.38
CA TYR A 261 12.96 -14.68 -0.25
C TYR A 261 12.48 -15.99 0.39
N ARG A 262 11.33 -15.97 1.08
CA ARG A 262 10.66 -17.14 1.64
C ARG A 262 9.53 -17.65 0.75
N GLN A 263 9.37 -17.08 -0.44
CA GLN A 263 8.30 -17.39 -1.39
C GLN A 263 6.91 -17.03 -0.85
N PHE A 264 6.81 -15.91 -0.11
CA PHE A 264 5.50 -15.40 0.29
C PHE A 264 4.68 -15.05 -0.98
N PRO A 265 3.45 -15.57 -1.14
CA PRO A 265 2.71 -15.46 -2.40
C PRO A 265 2.06 -14.08 -2.57
N ILE A 266 1.66 -13.78 -3.80
CA ILE A 266 0.72 -12.69 -4.08
C ILE A 266 -0.66 -13.17 -3.61
N ILE A 267 -1.32 -12.37 -2.76
CA ILE A 267 -2.68 -12.63 -2.29
C ILE A 267 -3.66 -11.79 -3.11
N ASN A 268 -4.55 -12.48 -3.83
CA ASN A 268 -5.57 -11.88 -4.66
C ASN A 268 -6.82 -11.50 -3.84
N GLU A 269 -7.64 -10.59 -4.38
CA GLU A 269 -8.79 -10.04 -3.65
C GLU A 269 -9.87 -11.09 -3.36
N ASP A 270 -10.03 -12.07 -4.24
CA ASP A 270 -10.92 -13.23 -4.07
C ASP A 270 -10.50 -14.09 -2.88
N GLN A 271 -9.19 -14.28 -2.67
CA GLN A 271 -8.66 -15.06 -1.55
C GLN A 271 -8.89 -14.36 -0.20
N ILE A 272 -8.86 -13.02 -0.16
CA ILE A 272 -9.07 -12.25 1.08
C ILE A 272 -10.49 -12.44 1.61
N SER A 273 -11.46 -12.65 0.72
CA SER A 273 -12.88 -12.88 1.02
C SER A 273 -13.41 -11.94 2.11
N PRO A 274 -13.44 -10.61 1.87
CA PRO A 274 -13.58 -9.62 2.95
C PRO A 274 -14.83 -9.77 3.81
N THR A 275 -15.95 -10.19 3.23
CA THR A 275 -17.24 -10.36 3.92
C THR A 275 -17.34 -11.66 4.72
N SER A 276 -16.46 -12.63 4.47
CA SER A 276 -16.47 -13.92 5.17
C SER A 276 -16.14 -13.73 6.66
N GLN A 277 -16.79 -14.51 7.52
CA GLN A 277 -16.40 -14.55 8.92
C GLN A 277 -15.11 -15.37 9.06
N ARG A 278 -14.07 -14.76 9.62
CA ARG A 278 -12.79 -15.43 9.85
C ARG A 278 -12.88 -16.38 11.04
N LYS A 279 -12.14 -17.48 10.97
CA LYS A 279 -12.15 -18.56 11.95
C LYS A 279 -11.53 -18.15 13.28
N TYR A 280 -10.49 -17.34 13.24
CA TYR A 280 -9.74 -16.90 14.42
C TYR A 280 -9.86 -15.38 14.63
N VAL A 281 -9.87 -14.96 15.89
CA VAL A 281 -9.79 -13.54 16.24
C VAL A 281 -8.37 -13.02 16.00
N CYS A 282 -7.34 -13.85 16.22
CA CYS A 282 -5.98 -13.47 15.93
C CYS A 282 -5.09 -14.63 15.51
N ASN A 283 -3.94 -14.35 14.89
CA ASN A 283 -2.85 -15.30 14.78
C ASN A 283 -1.53 -14.75 15.34
N PHE A 284 -0.66 -15.67 15.75
CA PHE A 284 0.73 -15.40 16.07
C PHE A 284 1.61 -16.57 15.64
N GLN A 285 2.35 -16.37 14.54
CA GLN A 285 3.36 -17.30 14.06
C GLN A 285 4.75 -16.66 14.07
N ALA A 286 5.66 -17.18 14.90
CA ALA A 286 6.98 -16.58 15.09
C ALA A 286 8.04 -17.54 15.64
N THR A 287 9.31 -17.23 15.35
CA THR A 287 10.45 -17.72 16.13
C THR A 287 10.58 -16.90 17.41
N ILE A 288 10.69 -17.58 18.56
CA ILE A 288 10.86 -16.98 19.87
C ILE A 288 12.35 -16.78 20.15
N TYR A 289 12.83 -15.54 20.01
CA TYR A 289 14.19 -15.20 20.38
C TYR A 289 14.26 -14.81 21.87
N PRO A 290 15.27 -15.27 22.62
CA PRO A 290 15.55 -14.77 23.96
C PRO A 290 15.67 -13.25 23.96
N ASN A 291 15.26 -12.58 25.05
CA ASN A 291 15.36 -11.13 25.23
C ASN A 291 14.66 -10.30 24.13
N SER A 292 13.57 -10.84 23.59
CA SER A 292 12.69 -10.15 22.64
C SER A 292 11.27 -10.06 23.17
N SER A 293 10.51 -9.06 22.71
CA SER A 293 9.10 -8.92 23.08
C SER A 293 8.23 -10.12 22.67
N ARG A 294 8.72 -10.98 21.77
CA ARG A 294 8.03 -12.21 21.39
C ARG A 294 7.89 -13.17 22.56
N VAL A 295 8.86 -13.17 23.48
CA VAL A 295 8.80 -13.97 24.71
C VAL A 295 7.66 -13.50 25.60
N ASP A 296 7.54 -12.19 25.79
CA ASP A 296 6.50 -11.60 26.64
C ASP A 296 5.11 -11.80 26.05
N LEU A 297 4.97 -11.61 24.74
CA LEU A 297 3.74 -11.92 24.02
C LEU A 297 3.37 -13.39 24.13
N HIS A 298 4.32 -14.31 23.90
CA HIS A 298 4.06 -15.74 23.99
C HIS A 298 3.65 -16.17 25.40
N LYS A 299 4.34 -15.67 26.44
CA LYS A 299 3.98 -15.91 27.84
C LYS A 299 2.57 -15.43 28.15
N LEU A 300 2.20 -14.24 27.66
CA LEU A 300 0.86 -13.69 27.83
C LEU A 300 -0.20 -14.57 27.15
N LEU A 301 0.08 -15.02 25.93
CA LEU A 301 -0.84 -15.86 25.16
C LEU A 301 -1.09 -17.22 25.84
N MET A 302 -0.05 -17.83 26.40
CA MET A 302 -0.14 -19.09 27.15
C MET A 302 -0.85 -18.90 28.49
N LYS A 303 -0.55 -17.83 29.23
CA LYS A 303 -1.17 -17.52 30.52
C LYS A 303 -2.69 -17.45 30.45
N TYR A 304 -3.24 -16.89 29.37
CA TYR A 304 -4.68 -16.72 29.19
C TYR A 304 -5.31 -17.76 28.26
N ASN A 305 -4.54 -18.78 27.85
CA ASN A 305 -4.97 -19.87 26.98
C ASN A 305 -5.66 -19.40 25.68
N TYR A 306 -5.12 -18.35 25.03
CA TYR A 306 -5.70 -17.82 23.80
C TYR A 306 -5.60 -18.80 22.62
N GLY A 307 -4.61 -19.70 22.64
CA GLY A 307 -4.39 -20.71 21.59
C GLY A 307 -5.51 -21.73 21.43
N SER A 308 -6.20 -22.09 22.53
CA SER A 308 -7.29 -23.07 22.48
C SER A 308 -8.65 -22.45 22.17
N THR A 309 -8.78 -21.13 22.23
CA THR A 309 -10.11 -20.49 22.35
C THR A 309 -10.35 -19.34 21.38
N HIS A 310 -9.30 -18.66 20.90
CA HIS A 310 -9.48 -17.42 20.14
C HIS A 310 -8.48 -17.23 19.00
N CYS A 311 -7.25 -17.68 19.16
CA CYS A 311 -6.17 -17.36 18.25
C CYS A 311 -5.40 -18.58 17.78
N LEU A 312 -4.95 -18.53 16.54
CA LEU A 312 -4.03 -19.53 15.99
C LEU A 312 -2.60 -19.18 16.40
N ILE A 313 -1.99 -19.99 17.26
CA ILE A 313 -0.65 -19.75 17.78
C ILE A 313 0.28 -20.87 17.34
N LYS A 314 1.35 -20.50 16.63
CA LYS A 314 2.39 -21.44 16.21
C LYS A 314 3.76 -20.84 16.41
N VAL A 315 4.50 -21.37 17.38
CA VAL A 315 5.84 -20.87 17.69
C VAL A 315 6.91 -21.90 17.36
N ARG A 316 8.11 -21.43 17.08
CA ARG A 316 9.31 -22.27 16.96
C ARG A 316 10.45 -21.70 17.79
N GLU A 317 11.33 -22.56 18.24
CA GLU A 317 12.49 -22.19 19.05
C GLU A 317 13.64 -21.67 18.19
N SER A 318 13.82 -22.24 16.99
CA SER A 318 14.90 -21.89 16.07
C SER A 318 14.38 -21.19 14.82
N TRP A 319 15.22 -20.35 14.23
CA TRP A 319 14.95 -19.72 12.94
C TRP A 319 15.48 -20.58 11.81
N VAL A 320 14.69 -20.70 10.75
CA VAL A 320 15.11 -21.36 9.51
C VAL A 320 15.05 -20.37 8.35
N PRO A 321 16.00 -20.42 7.40
CA PRO A 321 16.05 -19.46 6.30
C PRO A 321 14.89 -19.60 5.34
N ASN A 322 14.57 -20.85 4.97
CA ASN A 322 13.53 -21.19 4.00
C ASN A 322 12.35 -21.86 4.71
N GLU A 323 11.14 -21.54 4.26
CA GLU A 323 9.94 -22.28 4.63
C GLU A 323 9.72 -23.42 3.62
N THR A 324 9.12 -24.53 4.04
CA THR A 324 8.59 -25.54 3.12
C THR A 324 7.27 -25.05 2.51
N PRO A 325 6.84 -25.54 1.33
CA PRO A 325 5.54 -25.20 0.76
C PRO A 325 4.39 -25.34 1.75
N ASP A 326 4.32 -26.48 2.46
CA ASP A 326 3.28 -26.75 3.46
C ASP A 326 3.29 -25.72 4.61
N SER A 327 4.48 -25.36 5.11
CA SER A 327 4.60 -24.40 6.21
C SER A 327 4.28 -22.97 5.79
N MET A 328 4.56 -22.62 4.52
CA MET A 328 4.16 -21.34 3.94
C MET A 328 2.65 -21.28 3.72
N ASP A 329 2.05 -22.35 3.17
CA ASP A 329 0.60 -22.44 2.98
C ASP A 329 -0.16 -22.35 4.31
N GLU A 330 0.36 -23.00 5.35
CA GLU A 330 -0.20 -22.88 6.69
C GLU A 330 -0.08 -21.45 7.25
N TYR A 331 1.06 -20.80 7.04
CA TYR A 331 1.25 -19.42 7.45
C TYR A 331 0.30 -18.47 6.72
N VAL A 332 0.19 -18.57 5.39
CA VAL A 332 -0.74 -17.77 4.58
C VAL A 332 -2.18 -18.02 5.00
N ARG A 333 -2.57 -19.28 5.22
CA ARG A 333 -3.89 -19.64 5.75
C ARG A 333 -4.14 -18.99 7.11
N SER A 334 -3.13 -18.95 7.99
CA SER A 334 -3.27 -18.28 9.29
C SER A 334 -3.63 -16.80 9.14
N LEU A 335 -3.04 -16.12 8.15
CA LEU A 335 -3.32 -14.71 7.86
C LEU A 335 -4.73 -14.53 7.28
N LEU A 336 -5.12 -15.36 6.31
CA LEU A 336 -6.44 -15.29 5.67
C LEU A 336 -7.59 -15.64 6.64
N GLU A 337 -7.36 -16.57 7.57
CA GLU A 337 -8.37 -17.06 8.51
C GLU A 337 -8.44 -16.28 9.83
N SER A 338 -7.66 -15.22 10.03
CA SER A 338 -7.63 -14.45 11.29
C SER A 338 -8.01 -12.98 11.13
N ASP A 339 -8.79 -12.40 12.05
CA ASP A 339 -9.11 -10.97 12.03
C ASP A 339 -7.88 -10.07 12.25
N LEU A 340 -7.03 -10.47 13.21
CA LEU A 340 -5.84 -9.75 13.61
C LEU A 340 -4.57 -10.60 13.42
N THR A 341 -3.44 -9.97 13.11
CA THR A 341 -2.12 -10.62 13.19
C THR A 341 -1.26 -9.90 14.20
N LEU A 342 -0.78 -10.64 15.20
CA LEU A 342 0.06 -10.10 16.26
C LEU A 342 1.49 -9.88 15.73
N CYS A 343 1.94 -8.63 15.70
CA CYS A 343 3.20 -8.20 15.08
C CYS A 343 4.16 -7.60 16.12
N PRO A 344 4.80 -8.43 16.97
CA PRO A 344 5.88 -7.97 17.84
C PRO A 344 7.12 -7.59 17.04
N ALA A 345 7.83 -6.61 17.59
CA ALA A 345 9.07 -6.11 17.04
C ALA A 345 10.09 -7.26 16.87
N GLY A 346 10.89 -7.15 15.81
CA GLY A 346 12.03 -8.02 15.55
C GLY A 346 13.31 -7.40 16.09
N VAL A 347 14.40 -7.59 15.35
CA VAL A 347 15.63 -6.81 15.52
C VAL A 347 15.33 -5.33 15.22
N ASN A 348 14.69 -5.10 14.07
CA ASN A 348 14.02 -3.84 13.74
C ASN A 348 12.52 -3.92 14.06
N THR A 349 11.89 -2.77 14.35
CA THR A 349 10.45 -2.67 14.58
C THR A 349 9.66 -3.04 13.32
N GLU A 350 10.15 -2.62 12.15
CA GLU A 350 9.54 -2.92 10.86
C GLU A 350 9.83 -4.36 10.45
N THR A 351 8.79 -5.19 10.34
CA THR A 351 8.91 -6.63 10.03
C THR A 351 8.01 -7.02 8.87
N TYR A 352 8.46 -8.01 8.08
CA TYR A 352 7.71 -8.56 6.95
C TYR A 352 6.26 -8.94 7.33
N ARG A 353 6.07 -9.47 8.55
CA ARG A 353 4.76 -9.89 9.07
C ARG A 353 3.69 -8.80 8.98
N VAL A 354 4.07 -7.54 9.16
CA VAL A 354 3.11 -6.43 9.06
C VAL A 354 2.56 -6.34 7.65
N TYR A 355 3.41 -6.28 6.64
CA TYR A 355 2.99 -6.20 5.24
C TYR A 355 2.31 -7.48 4.75
N GLU A 356 2.76 -8.65 5.22
CA GLU A 356 2.14 -9.94 4.92
C GLU A 356 0.71 -10.00 5.47
N ALA A 357 0.52 -9.61 6.72
CA ALA A 357 -0.81 -9.50 7.33
C ALA A 357 -1.69 -8.50 6.55
N MET A 358 -1.13 -7.34 6.20
CA MET A 358 -1.86 -6.35 5.42
C MET A 358 -2.30 -6.90 4.06
N SER A 359 -1.42 -7.60 3.35
CA SER A 359 -1.72 -8.22 2.05
C SER A 359 -2.86 -9.25 2.12
N ALA A 360 -2.98 -9.95 3.25
CA ALA A 360 -4.05 -10.91 3.52
C ALA A 360 -5.34 -10.27 4.06
N GLY A 361 -5.38 -8.95 4.22
CA GLY A 361 -6.45 -8.23 4.92
C GLY A 361 -6.52 -8.51 6.42
N SER A 362 -5.56 -9.25 7.00
CA SER A 362 -5.47 -9.43 8.45
C SER A 362 -4.95 -8.14 9.07
N THR A 363 -5.67 -7.58 10.04
CA THR A 363 -5.29 -6.29 10.60
C THR A 363 -4.07 -6.45 11.53
N PRO A 364 -2.93 -5.82 11.22
CA PRO A 364 -1.76 -5.90 12.07
C PRO A 364 -1.99 -5.23 13.43
N LEU A 365 -1.67 -5.96 14.50
CA LEU A 365 -1.51 -5.43 15.86
C LEU A 365 0.00 -5.18 16.07
N ILE A 366 0.45 -3.96 15.83
CA ILE A 366 1.87 -3.59 15.67
C ILE A 366 2.44 -3.07 16.99
N GLU A 367 3.54 -3.66 17.43
CA GLU A 367 4.32 -3.12 18.55
C GLU A 367 5.02 -1.82 18.16
N ASP A 368 4.52 -0.70 18.67
CA ASP A 368 5.01 0.65 18.36
C ASP A 368 6.14 1.06 19.32
N VAL A 369 7.28 0.39 19.16
CA VAL A 369 8.51 0.66 19.91
C VAL A 369 9.61 1.17 18.96
N PRO A 370 10.53 2.03 19.44
CA PRO A 370 11.71 2.42 18.67
C PRO A 370 12.53 1.20 18.26
N SER A 371 13.11 1.25 17.06
CA SER A 371 14.09 0.27 16.63
C SER A 371 15.39 0.40 17.44
N ARG A 372 16.13 -0.70 17.56
CA ARG A 372 17.48 -0.69 18.16
C ARG A 372 18.50 -0.11 17.17
N GLY A 373 19.71 0.18 17.65
CA GLY A 373 20.81 0.69 16.83
C GLY A 373 20.76 2.20 16.65
N HIS A 374 21.22 2.68 15.49
CA HIS A 374 21.27 4.09 15.11
C HIS A 374 20.06 4.54 14.27
N CYS A 375 18.98 3.74 14.28
CA CYS A 375 17.74 4.11 13.62
C CYS A 375 17.08 5.32 14.27
N ASP A 376 16.26 6.02 13.49
CA ASP A 376 15.44 7.12 13.99
C ASP A 376 14.42 6.62 15.02
N ASN A 377 14.15 7.44 16.03
CA ASN A 377 13.15 7.16 17.06
C ASN A 377 11.71 7.23 16.53
N SER A 378 11.51 7.80 15.34
CA SER A 378 10.21 8.00 14.68
C SER A 378 9.57 6.73 14.10
N GLY A 379 9.93 5.54 14.61
CA GLY A 379 9.60 4.23 14.05
C GLY A 379 8.22 4.16 13.37
N TRP A 380 8.17 3.53 12.19
CA TRP A 380 7.02 3.46 11.29
C TRP A 380 6.64 4.78 10.60
N ARG A 381 7.58 5.66 10.26
CA ARG A 381 7.29 6.98 9.66
C ARG A 381 6.41 6.90 8.43
N LEU A 382 6.76 6.09 7.44
CA LEU A 382 5.98 5.91 6.20
C LEU A 382 4.60 5.33 6.51
N LEU A 383 4.53 4.25 7.29
CA LEU A 383 3.26 3.59 7.59
C LEU A 383 2.33 4.51 8.38
N LYS A 384 2.84 5.27 9.35
CA LYS A 384 2.08 6.27 10.11
C LYS A 384 1.59 7.40 9.21
N LYS A 385 2.42 7.87 8.27
CA LYS A 385 2.03 8.89 7.27
C LYS A 385 0.87 8.42 6.40
N LEU A 386 0.84 7.14 6.01
CA LEU A 386 -0.25 6.56 5.22
C LEU A 386 -1.52 6.31 6.03
N ASN A 387 -1.43 6.32 7.36
CA ASN A 387 -2.53 6.10 8.29
C ASN A 387 -3.45 4.92 7.91
N PRO A 388 -2.90 3.71 7.67
CA PRO A 388 -3.72 2.53 7.43
C PRO A 388 -4.46 2.16 8.72
N PRO A 389 -5.58 1.40 8.63
CA PRO A 389 -6.36 1.00 9.80
C PRO A 389 -5.69 -0.18 10.55
N VAL A 390 -4.40 -0.05 10.84
CA VAL A 390 -3.61 -0.92 11.72
C VAL A 390 -3.88 -0.53 13.18
N ILE A 391 -3.46 -1.38 14.12
CA ILE A 391 -3.62 -1.09 15.55
C ILE A 391 -2.24 -1.04 16.20
N TRP A 392 -1.88 0.13 16.70
CA TRP A 392 -0.62 0.36 17.42
C TRP A 392 -0.73 -0.05 18.88
N VAL A 393 0.25 -0.80 19.38
CA VAL A 393 0.34 -1.19 20.79
C VAL A 393 1.71 -0.81 21.36
N LYS A 394 1.70 -0.09 22.48
CA LYS A 394 2.91 0.23 23.25
C LYS A 394 3.31 -0.90 24.21
N SER A 395 2.37 -1.80 24.51
CA SER A 395 2.62 -2.93 25.41
C SER A 395 1.61 -4.03 25.15
N TRP A 396 2.08 -5.27 25.15
CA TRP A 396 1.24 -6.47 25.06
C TRP A 396 0.26 -6.62 26.22
N LYS A 397 0.43 -5.90 27.34
CA LYS A 397 -0.56 -5.82 28.42
C LYS A 397 -1.93 -5.32 27.94
N GLN A 398 -1.99 -4.60 26.82
CA GLN A 398 -3.22 -4.10 26.21
C GLN A 398 -3.99 -5.20 25.44
N LEU A 399 -3.34 -6.31 25.11
CA LEU A 399 -3.88 -7.37 24.25
C LEU A 399 -5.24 -7.91 24.73
N PRO A 400 -5.46 -8.23 26.03
CA PRO A 400 -6.75 -8.77 26.46
C PRO A 400 -7.93 -7.82 26.18
N LYS A 401 -7.73 -6.52 26.42
CA LYS A 401 -8.75 -5.49 26.14
C LYS A 401 -9.01 -5.35 24.64
N LEU A 402 -7.96 -5.42 23.83
CA LEU A 402 -8.06 -5.34 22.37
C LEU A 402 -8.80 -6.54 21.77
N LEU A 403 -8.50 -7.76 22.20
CA LEU A 403 -9.19 -8.98 21.74
C LEU A 403 -10.65 -9.03 22.21
N ALA A 404 -10.95 -8.52 23.42
CA ALA A 404 -12.33 -8.37 23.88
C ALA A 404 -13.10 -7.35 23.04
N ARG A 405 -12.47 -6.23 22.67
CA ARG A 405 -13.08 -5.25 21.76
C ARG A 405 -13.31 -5.83 20.37
N GLU A 406 -12.33 -6.51 19.82
CA GLU A 406 -12.38 -7.08 18.47
C GLU A 406 -13.53 -8.06 18.28
N ARG A 407 -13.82 -8.87 19.30
CA ARG A 407 -14.96 -9.81 19.29
C ARG A 407 -16.33 -9.13 19.25
N ARG A 408 -16.42 -7.87 19.69
CA ARG A 408 -17.69 -7.12 19.71
C ARG A 408 -17.97 -6.37 18.40
N TYR A 409 -16.97 -6.22 17.53
CA TYR A 409 -17.21 -5.62 16.22
C TYR A 409 -18.04 -6.53 15.34
N SER A 410 -18.96 -5.92 14.59
CA SER A 410 -19.76 -6.63 13.58
C SER A 410 -18.88 -7.16 12.45
N ASN A 411 -19.35 -8.21 11.78
CA ASN A 411 -18.68 -8.75 10.59
C ASN A 411 -18.55 -7.69 9.48
N GLN A 412 -19.53 -6.78 9.35
CA GLN A 412 -19.47 -5.67 8.38
C GLN A 412 -18.32 -4.70 8.70
N HIS A 413 -18.14 -4.31 9.97
CA HIS A 413 -17.02 -3.46 10.38
C HIS A 413 -15.68 -4.13 10.06
N LYS A 414 -15.56 -5.42 10.36
CA LYS A 414 -14.35 -6.21 10.07
C LYS A 414 -14.10 -6.32 8.56
N ALA A 415 -15.14 -6.53 7.76
CA ALA A 415 -15.05 -6.62 6.31
C ALA A 415 -14.51 -5.33 5.67
N LEU A 416 -15.06 -4.18 6.07
CA LEU A 416 -14.58 -2.87 5.63
C LEU A 416 -13.12 -2.64 6.03
N ARG A 417 -12.74 -3.01 7.26
CA ARG A 417 -11.37 -2.90 7.71
C ARG A 417 -10.42 -3.79 6.90
N ARG A 418 -10.79 -5.03 6.61
CA ARG A 418 -9.98 -5.97 5.78
C ARG A 418 -9.71 -5.41 4.39
N LEU A 419 -10.75 -4.87 3.73
CA LEU A 419 -10.62 -4.21 2.43
C LEU A 419 -9.65 -3.03 2.50
N ARG A 420 -9.82 -2.15 3.49
CA ARG A 420 -8.99 -0.95 3.61
C ARG A 420 -7.54 -1.30 3.95
N VAL A 421 -7.30 -2.30 4.82
CA VAL A 421 -5.94 -2.79 5.14
C VAL A 421 -5.25 -3.33 3.88
N SER A 422 -5.93 -4.20 3.11
CA SER A 422 -5.33 -4.80 1.91
C SER A 422 -5.12 -3.77 0.79
N GLN A 423 -6.06 -2.85 0.62
CA GLN A 423 -5.91 -1.71 -0.29
C GLN A 423 -4.78 -0.79 0.13
N CYS A 424 -4.62 -0.45 1.42
CA CYS A 424 -3.49 0.37 1.89
C CYS A 424 -2.13 -0.31 1.60
N CYS A 425 -2.05 -1.64 1.71
CA CYS A 425 -0.87 -2.38 1.27
C CYS A 425 -0.60 -2.12 -0.22
N ARG A 426 -1.64 -2.20 -1.06
CA ARG A 426 -1.62 -1.92 -2.51
C ARG A 426 -1.46 -0.43 -2.88
N ILE A 427 -1.79 0.51 -1.98
CA ILE A 427 -1.61 1.96 -2.18
C ILE A 427 -0.21 2.41 -1.75
N SER A 428 0.38 1.76 -0.73
CA SER A 428 1.80 1.92 -0.42
C SER A 428 2.66 1.52 -1.64
N ILE A 429 2.18 0.49 -2.34
CA ILE A 429 2.61 0.04 -3.67
C ILE A 429 2.37 1.11 -4.76
N PHE A 430 1.24 1.83 -4.73
CA PHE A 430 0.91 2.85 -5.73
C PHE A 430 1.69 4.18 -5.58
N ILE A 431 1.89 4.67 -4.36
CA ILE A 431 2.72 5.88 -4.10
C ILE A 431 4.15 5.63 -4.55
N THR A 432 4.67 4.45 -4.22
CA THR A 432 5.93 3.92 -4.71
C THR A 432 6.01 3.93 -6.25
N ARG A 433 4.96 3.47 -6.94
CA ARG A 433 4.89 3.45 -8.40
C ARG A 433 4.89 4.87 -8.98
N ILE A 434 4.12 5.79 -8.40
CA ILE A 434 4.11 7.20 -8.79
C ILE A 434 5.48 7.83 -8.58
N ASP A 435 6.17 7.55 -7.46
CA ASP A 435 7.50 8.09 -7.21
C ASP A 435 8.47 7.61 -8.30
N ILE A 436 8.47 6.32 -8.64
CA ILE A 436 9.31 5.78 -9.73
C ILE A 436 8.95 6.43 -11.09
N GLU A 437 7.67 6.55 -11.43
CA GLU A 437 7.20 7.21 -12.66
C GLU A 437 7.54 8.72 -12.68
N ALA A 438 7.43 9.42 -11.55
CA ALA A 438 7.78 10.84 -11.41
C ALA A 438 9.30 11.06 -11.49
N TYR A 439 10.11 10.17 -10.89
CA TYR A 439 11.57 10.23 -10.98
C TYR A 439 12.06 9.91 -12.39
N THR A 440 11.45 8.93 -13.06
CA THR A 440 11.78 8.58 -14.44
C THR A 440 11.29 9.62 -15.45
N SER A 441 10.20 10.35 -15.20
CA SER A 441 9.69 11.39 -16.09
C SER A 441 10.37 12.76 -15.93
N ARG A 442 10.71 13.20 -14.71
CA ARG A 442 11.39 14.51 -14.46
C ARG A 442 12.78 14.63 -15.10
N THR A 443 13.40 13.52 -15.46
CA THR A 443 14.67 13.50 -16.21
C THR A 443 14.48 13.68 -17.71
N SER A 444 13.28 13.45 -18.24
CA SER A 444 12.96 13.66 -19.67
C SER A 444 12.77 15.15 -20.02
N SER A 445 12.30 15.96 -19.08
CA SER A 445 11.97 17.38 -19.32
C SER A 445 13.15 18.36 -19.18
N LYS A 446 14.32 17.90 -18.71
CA LYS A 446 15.52 18.76 -18.57
C LYS A 446 16.47 18.71 -19.77
N SER A 447 16.25 17.85 -20.76
CA SER A 447 17.09 17.76 -21.97
C SER A 447 16.66 18.71 -23.10
N THR A 448 15.61 19.52 -22.93
CA THR A 448 15.07 20.40 -23.99
C THR A 448 15.26 21.89 -23.74
N LEU A 449 16.01 22.29 -22.70
CA LEU A 449 16.16 23.69 -22.30
C LEU A 449 17.63 24.11 -22.19
N HIS A 450 18.50 23.70 -23.12
CA HIS A 450 19.76 24.40 -23.44
C HIS A 450 20.08 24.14 -24.92
N GLY A 451 19.54 25.01 -25.76
CA GLY A 451 19.66 24.95 -27.21
C GLY A 451 19.11 26.21 -27.86
N THR A 452 19.66 27.35 -27.46
CA THR A 452 19.68 28.61 -28.23
C THR A 452 20.91 29.39 -27.83
#